data_AF-A0A497PEJ1-F1
#
_entry.id   AF-A0A497PEJ1-F1
#
_cell.length_a   1.000
_cell.length_b   1.000
_cell.length_c   1.000
_cell.angle_alpha   90.00
_cell.angle_beta   90.00
_cell.angle_gamma   90.00
#
_symmetry.space_group_name_H-M   'P 1'
#
loop_
_entity.id
_entity.type
_entity.pdbx_description
1 polymer ?
#
loop_
_entity_poly.entity_id
_entity_poly.type
_entity_poly.pdbx_seq_one_letter_code
_entity_poly.pdbx_strand_id
1 'polypeptide(L)'
;MTNTVSIVKQRGAHMGATRKGRGFSKSELHEANLSIHAAIRLGIRSDPLRRTKHQKNIDELRLLRDSMDKDALKIRQHSITRCRQSSKPHRGRTHRGLTSSGKRTRGLLRTRGLKSTRNYKFKK
;
A
#
# COMPACT_ATOMS: atom_id res chain seq x y z
N MET A 1 14.58 11.74 -8.27
CA MET A 1 13.89 10.51 -8.75
C MET A 1 14.88 9.76 -9.60
N THR A 2 15.03 8.44 -9.44
CA THR A 2 15.90 7.66 -10.33
C THR A 2 15.23 7.62 -11.71
N ASN A 3 15.94 8.08 -12.75
CA ASN A 3 15.43 8.07 -14.11
C ASN A 3 15.49 6.65 -14.68
N THR A 4 14.67 5.75 -14.14
CA THR A 4 14.53 4.37 -14.62
C THR A 4 13.42 4.31 -15.67
N VAL A 5 13.74 3.75 -16.83
CA VAL A 5 12.83 3.68 -17.97
C VAL A 5 12.54 2.22 -18.26
N SER A 6 11.27 1.80 -18.14
CA SER A 6 10.87 0.46 -18.56
C SER A 6 10.77 0.36 -20.08
N ILE A 7 11.26 -0.72 -20.67
CA ILE A 7 11.09 -1.01 -22.09
C ILE A 7 9.81 -1.82 -22.31
N VAL A 8 9.02 -1.48 -23.34
CA VAL A 8 7.80 -2.19 -23.74
C VAL A 8 7.79 -2.40 -25.25
N LYS A 9 7.19 -3.50 -25.73
CA LYS A 9 6.94 -3.68 -27.17
C LYS A 9 6.11 -2.53 -27.74
N GLN A 10 6.50 -2.02 -28.89
CA GLN A 10 5.70 -1.06 -29.64
C GLN A 10 4.55 -1.80 -30.34
N ARG A 11 3.32 -1.29 -30.20
CA ARG A 11 2.16 -1.85 -30.91
C ARG A 11 2.20 -1.37 -32.37
N GLY A 12 1.91 -2.27 -33.31
CA GLY A 12 1.79 -1.94 -34.73
C GLY A 12 3.10 -1.67 -35.47
N ALA A 13 4.25 -1.94 -34.85
CA ALA A 13 5.55 -1.84 -35.50
C ALA A 13 6.08 -3.23 -35.90
N HIS A 14 7.05 -3.26 -36.82
CA HIS A 14 7.74 -4.49 -37.25
C HIS A 14 8.34 -5.25 -36.06
N MET A 15 8.54 -6.57 -36.22
CA MET A 15 9.05 -7.45 -35.17
C MET A 15 10.29 -6.87 -34.49
N GLY A 16 10.22 -6.71 -33.17
CA GLY A 16 11.33 -6.27 -32.32
C GLY A 16 11.34 -4.78 -31.96
N ALA A 17 10.46 -3.95 -32.53
CA ALA A 17 10.38 -2.55 -32.14
C ALA A 17 9.94 -2.37 -30.67
N THR A 18 10.70 -1.57 -29.93
CA THR A 18 10.45 -1.28 -28.52
C THR A 18 10.33 0.22 -28.27
N ARG A 19 9.61 0.60 -27.22
CA ARG A 19 9.38 1.98 -26.80
C ARG A 19 9.54 2.12 -25.29
N LYS A 20 9.65 3.37 -24.85
CA LYS A 20 9.59 3.71 -23.42
C LYS A 20 8.17 3.45 -22.89
N GLY A 21 8.09 2.69 -21.81
CA GLY A 21 6.87 2.41 -21.05
C GLY A 21 6.61 3.44 -19.96
N ARG A 22 5.41 3.38 -19.37
CA ARG A 22 5.02 4.20 -18.22
C ARG A 22 5.77 3.82 -16.94
N GLY A 23 6.11 2.54 -16.78
CA GLY A 23 6.77 1.99 -15.59
C GLY A 23 6.85 0.45 -15.63
N PHE A 24 7.53 -0.13 -14.65
CA PHE A 24 7.72 -1.57 -14.52
C PHE A 24 6.43 -2.29 -14.12
N SER A 25 6.16 -3.44 -14.73
CA SER A 25 5.00 -4.27 -14.41
C SER A 25 5.11 -4.88 -13.02
N LYS A 26 3.97 -5.30 -12.46
CA LYS A 26 3.94 -6.01 -11.17
C LYS A 26 4.80 -7.29 -11.20
N SER A 27 4.78 -8.03 -12.30
CA SER A 27 5.56 -9.27 -12.48
C SER A 27 7.06 -9.01 -12.56
N GLU A 28 7.50 -8.00 -13.32
CA GLU A 28 8.93 -7.65 -13.42
C GLU A 28 9.49 -7.23 -12.06
N LEU A 29 8.75 -6.41 -11.31
CA LEU A 29 9.14 -6.00 -9.95
C LEU A 29 9.21 -7.20 -9.01
N HIS A 30 8.25 -8.12 -9.08
CA HIS A 30 8.23 -9.33 -8.27
C HIS A 30 9.42 -10.25 -8.58
N GLU A 31 9.74 -10.51 -9.86
CA GLU A 31 10.90 -11.32 -10.27
C GLU A 31 12.26 -10.67 -9.89
N ALA A 32 12.29 -9.35 -9.72
CA ALA A 32 13.42 -8.60 -9.18
C ALA A 32 13.41 -8.52 -7.62
N ASN A 33 12.48 -9.19 -6.95
CA ASN A 33 12.28 -9.17 -5.49
C ASN A 33 11.98 -7.77 -4.91
N LEU A 34 11.26 -6.94 -5.66
CA LEU A 34 10.78 -5.62 -5.27
C LEU A 34 9.26 -5.62 -5.12
N SER A 35 8.75 -5.18 -3.98
CA SER A 35 7.32 -4.86 -3.85
C SER A 35 7.02 -3.51 -4.53
N ILE A 36 5.78 -3.32 -4.99
CA ILE A 36 5.34 -2.06 -5.61
C ILE A 36 5.66 -0.86 -4.70
N HIS A 37 5.37 -1.00 -3.39
CA HIS A 37 5.66 0.05 -2.41
C HIS A 37 7.16 0.25 -2.18
N ALA A 38 7.99 -0.80 -2.26
CA ALA A 38 9.44 -0.66 -2.19
C ALA A 38 9.96 0.09 -3.43
N ALA A 39 9.50 -0.27 -4.62
CA ALA A 39 9.86 0.39 -5.88
C ALA A 39 9.50 1.88 -5.86
N ILE A 40 8.28 2.24 -5.46
CA ILE A 40 7.85 3.64 -5.35
C ILE A 40 8.73 4.42 -4.37
N ARG A 41 9.07 3.83 -3.21
CA ARG A 41 9.98 4.46 -2.23
C ARG A 41 11.38 4.67 -2.79
N LEU A 42 11.86 3.77 -3.65
CA LEU A 42 13.13 3.89 -4.35
C LEU A 42 13.07 4.85 -5.55
N GLY A 43 11.91 5.46 -5.82
CA GLY A 43 11.70 6.35 -6.97
C GLY A 43 11.52 5.62 -8.30
N ILE A 44 11.37 4.30 -8.28
CA ILE A 44 11.12 3.47 -9.47
C ILE A 44 9.65 3.56 -9.84
N ARG A 45 9.37 3.91 -11.11
CA ARG A 45 8.01 4.02 -11.63
C ARG A 45 7.38 2.63 -11.83
N SER A 46 6.20 2.41 -11.24
CA SER A 46 5.46 1.14 -11.37
C SER A 46 4.19 1.30 -12.20
N ASP A 47 3.85 0.26 -12.97
CA ASP A 47 2.64 0.14 -13.77
C ASP A 47 1.95 -1.20 -13.46
N PRO A 48 1.21 -1.29 -12.35
CA PRO A 48 0.67 -2.55 -11.83
C PRO A 48 -0.40 -3.18 -12.74
N LEU A 49 -0.98 -2.42 -13.68
CA LEU A 49 -1.97 -2.91 -14.62
C LEU A 49 -1.34 -3.64 -15.83
N ARG A 50 -0.05 -3.43 -16.09
CA ARG A 50 0.68 -4.08 -17.19
C ARG A 50 0.97 -5.55 -16.83
N ARG A 51 0.55 -6.47 -17.70
CA ARG A 51 0.71 -7.93 -17.52
C ARG A 51 1.92 -8.54 -18.24
N THR A 52 2.50 -7.81 -19.20
CA THR A 52 3.65 -8.29 -20.00
C THR A 52 4.94 -8.18 -19.21
N LYS A 53 5.82 -9.18 -19.35
CA LYS A 53 7.17 -9.17 -18.80
C LYS A 53 8.25 -9.11 -19.88
N HIS A 54 9.35 -8.43 -19.58
CA HIS A 54 10.53 -8.36 -20.44
C HIS A 54 11.79 -8.66 -19.62
N GLN A 55 12.60 -9.62 -20.09
CA GLN A 55 13.80 -10.06 -19.37
C GLN A 55 14.80 -8.91 -19.14
N LYS A 56 15.01 -8.07 -20.16
CA LYS A 56 15.87 -6.88 -20.08
C LYS A 56 15.52 -5.97 -18.89
N ASN A 57 14.23 -5.75 -18.65
CA ASN A 57 13.76 -4.92 -17.53
C ASN A 57 14.06 -5.58 -16.17
N ILE A 58 13.96 -6.91 -16.07
CA ILE A 58 14.22 -7.65 -14.84
C ILE A 58 15.71 -7.60 -14.50
N ASP A 59 16.57 -7.80 -15.50
CA ASP A 59 18.02 -7.76 -15.33
C ASP A 59 18.48 -6.36 -14.92
N GLU A 60 17.94 -5.30 -15.56
CA GLU A 60 18.18 -3.91 -15.15
C GLU A 60 17.74 -3.64 -13.70
N LEU A 61 16.57 -4.15 -13.29
CA LEU A 61 16.08 -4.00 -11.91
C LEU A 61 16.97 -4.74 -10.90
N ARG A 62 17.53 -5.90 -11.27
CA ARG A 62 18.47 -6.67 -10.44
C ARG A 62 19.78 -5.93 -10.29
N LEU A 63 20.39 -5.51 -11.39
CA LEU A 63 21.60 -4.69 -11.38
C LEU A 63 21.42 -3.42 -10.54
N LEU A 64 20.29 -2.74 -10.72
CA LEU A 64 19.98 -1.55 -9.93
C LEU A 64 19.85 -1.90 -8.45
N ARG A 65 19.10 -2.96 -8.10
CA ARG A 65 18.95 -3.42 -6.72
C ARG A 65 20.30 -3.73 -6.08
N ASP A 66 21.16 -4.46 -6.79
CA ASP A 66 22.45 -4.93 -6.28
C ASP A 66 23.46 -3.78 -6.16
N SER A 67 23.39 -2.77 -7.04
CA SER A 67 24.19 -1.55 -6.92
C SER A 67 23.81 -0.66 -5.72
N MET A 68 22.63 -0.87 -5.14
CA MET A 68 22.13 -0.11 -4.00
C MET A 68 22.51 -0.79 -2.67
N ASP A 69 23.76 -0.60 -2.23
CA ASP A 69 24.26 -1.17 -0.98
C ASP A 69 23.83 -0.38 0.29
N LYS A 70 23.32 -1.12 1.30
CA LYS A 70 23.02 -0.80 2.72
C LYS A 70 22.18 0.44 3.07
N ASP A 71 22.29 1.56 2.37
CA ASP A 71 21.59 2.82 2.69
C ASP A 71 20.08 2.74 2.40
N ALA A 72 19.67 1.92 1.43
CA ALA A 72 18.27 1.62 1.14
C ALA A 72 17.56 0.82 2.26
N LEU A 73 18.31 0.01 3.03
CA LEU A 73 17.79 -0.71 4.21
C LEU A 73 17.60 0.24 5.39
N LYS A 74 18.49 1.22 5.59
CA LYS A 74 18.31 2.34 6.54
C LYS A 74 17.03 3.13 6.24
N ILE A 75 16.82 3.56 4.98
CA ILE A 75 15.59 4.26 4.54
C ILE A 75 14.32 3.43 4.82
N ARG A 76 14.39 2.09 4.70
CA ARG A 76 13.29 1.16 5.06
C ARG A 76 12.99 1.17 6.57
N GLN A 77 14.00 1.16 7.43
CA GLN A 77 13.84 1.23 8.89
C GLN A 77 13.20 2.56 9.32
N HIS A 78 13.62 3.68 8.71
CA HIS A 78 13.13 5.04 9.03
C HIS A 78 11.75 5.38 8.42
N SER A 79 11.23 4.52 7.54
CA SER A 79 9.87 4.65 6.98
C SER A 79 8.85 3.77 7.70
N ILE A 80 9.27 2.69 8.37
CA ILE A 80 8.40 1.90 9.27
C ILE A 80 8.08 2.69 10.55
N THR A 81 9.01 3.52 11.03
CA THR A 81 8.79 4.44 12.16
C THR A 81 7.94 5.67 11.79
N ARG A 82 7.70 5.94 10.51
CA ARG A 82 6.90 7.10 10.10
C ARG A 82 5.40 6.81 10.24
N CYS A 83 4.92 7.30 11.38
CA CYS A 83 3.55 7.72 11.64
C CYS A 83 2.50 6.66 11.28
N ARG A 84 2.41 5.62 12.13
CA ARG A 84 1.09 5.05 12.39
C ARG A 84 0.27 6.23 12.88
N GLN A 85 -0.58 6.81 12.02
CA GLN A 85 -1.50 7.86 12.43
C GLN A 85 -2.37 7.25 13.53
N SER A 86 -1.97 7.44 14.78
CA SER A 86 -2.81 7.07 15.90
C SER A 86 -3.88 8.16 15.94
N SER A 87 -5.12 7.77 15.67
CA SER A 87 -6.25 8.64 15.96
C SER A 87 -6.10 9.10 17.40
N LYS A 88 -6.21 10.42 17.65
CA LYS A 88 -6.15 10.98 19.01
C LYS A 88 -6.99 10.12 19.97
N PRO A 89 -6.48 9.72 21.14
CA PRO A 89 -7.28 8.99 22.11
C PRO A 89 -8.50 9.82 22.47
N HIS A 90 -9.63 9.15 22.70
CA HIS A 90 -10.89 9.83 22.97
C HIS A 90 -10.84 10.57 24.30
N ARG A 91 -10.47 11.86 24.27
CA ARG A 91 -10.58 12.77 25.42
C ARG A 91 -11.97 13.36 25.47
N GLY A 92 -12.81 12.83 26.36
CA GLY A 92 -13.99 13.50 26.91
C GLY A 92 -15.20 13.70 25.99
N ARG A 93 -16.28 12.99 26.30
CA ARG A 93 -17.68 13.42 26.45
C ARG A 93 -18.39 12.21 27.01
N THR A 94 -18.90 12.27 28.24
CA THR A 94 -19.44 11.11 28.96
C THR A 94 -20.39 10.34 28.04
N HIS A 95 -19.95 9.16 27.63
CA HIS A 95 -20.59 8.25 26.68
C HIS A 95 -20.78 8.67 25.21
N ARG A 96 -20.34 9.80 24.65
CA ARG A 96 -20.32 10.03 23.16
C ARG A 96 -21.63 9.70 22.40
N GLY A 97 -22.79 9.91 23.03
CA GLY A 97 -24.08 9.49 22.46
C GLY A 97 -24.34 7.98 22.48
N LEU A 98 -23.60 7.24 23.30
CA LEU A 98 -23.85 5.86 23.75
C LEU A 98 -24.74 5.83 25.00
N THR A 99 -25.06 6.98 25.59
CA THR A 99 -26.20 7.09 26.51
C THR A 99 -27.46 6.64 25.79
N SER A 100 -28.46 6.16 26.52
CA SER A 100 -29.74 5.74 25.96
C SER A 100 -30.36 6.82 25.05
N SER A 101 -30.37 8.08 25.50
CA SER A 101 -30.83 9.24 24.72
C SER A 101 -30.02 9.44 23.44
N GLY A 102 -28.69 9.39 23.51
CA GLY A 102 -27.84 9.57 22.33
C GLY A 102 -27.92 8.43 21.31
N LYS A 103 -28.14 7.19 21.75
CA LYS A 103 -28.35 6.06 20.82
C LYS A 103 -29.68 6.19 20.09
N ARG A 104 -30.66 6.82 20.73
CA ARG A 104 -31.99 7.10 20.19
C ARG A 104 -31.94 8.17 19.11
N THR A 105 -31.27 9.30 19.37
CA THR A 105 -31.11 10.37 18.38
C THR A 105 -30.33 9.92 17.15
N ARG A 106 -29.39 8.97 17.31
CA ARG A 106 -28.62 8.38 16.20
C ARG A 106 -29.31 7.22 15.47
N GLY A 107 -30.53 6.82 15.85
CA GLY A 107 -31.26 5.72 15.23
C GLY A 107 -30.71 4.31 15.53
N LEU A 108 -29.69 4.18 16.38
CA LEU A 108 -29.01 2.92 16.72
C LEU A 108 -29.87 1.96 17.56
N LEU A 109 -30.97 2.45 18.15
CA LEU A 109 -31.94 1.63 18.88
C LEU A 109 -32.97 0.94 17.96
N ARG A 110 -33.10 1.37 16.70
CA ARG A 110 -34.08 0.80 15.75
C ARG A 110 -33.56 -0.45 15.04
N THR A 111 -32.24 -0.69 15.02
CA THR A 111 -31.65 -1.93 14.50
C THR A 111 -31.83 -3.04 15.52
N ARG A 112 -32.98 -3.73 15.43
CA ARG A 112 -33.28 -5.01 16.09
C ARG A 112 -32.05 -5.94 15.98
N GLY A 113 -31.38 -6.24 17.09
CA GLY A 113 -30.36 -7.30 17.08
C GLY A 113 -29.33 -7.32 18.20
N LEU A 114 -28.95 -6.18 18.80
CA LEU A 114 -28.03 -6.20 19.93
C LEU A 114 -28.82 -6.28 21.24
N LYS A 115 -29.33 -7.50 21.50
CA LYS A 115 -29.78 -7.92 22.83
C LYS A 115 -28.68 -7.54 23.83
N SER A 116 -29.09 -6.77 24.81
CA SER A 116 -28.34 -6.47 26.03
C SER A 116 -27.47 -7.64 26.49
N THR A 117 -26.16 -7.49 26.46
CA THR A 117 -25.31 -8.20 27.44
C THR A 117 -24.99 -7.25 28.58
N ARG A 118 -26.06 -6.94 29.31
CA ARG A 118 -26.05 -6.52 30.72
C ARG A 118 -25.47 -7.65 31.62
N ASN A 119 -25.09 -8.79 31.03
CA ASN A 119 -24.54 -9.97 31.72
C ASN A 119 -23.03 -9.88 32.02
N TYR A 120 -22.29 -8.90 31.49
CA TYR A 120 -20.84 -8.77 31.77
C TYR A 120 -20.49 -7.65 32.77
N LYS A 121 -21.41 -6.72 33.03
CA LYS A 121 -21.15 -5.54 33.88
C LYS A 121 -21.49 -5.74 35.36
N PHE A 122 -22.31 -6.75 35.68
CA PHE A 122 -22.78 -7.04 37.04
C PHE A 122 -22.82 -8.55 37.32
N LYS A 123 -21.76 -9.29 36.96
CA LYS A 123 -21.53 -10.58 37.63
C LYS A 123 -20.99 -10.28 39.02
N LYS A 124 -21.67 -10.82 40.03
CA LYS A 124 -21.28 -10.80 41.45
C LYS A 124 -19.84 -11.26 41.63
#